data_AF-A0A1F4F286-F1
#
_entry.id   AF-A0A1F4F286-F1
#
_cell.length_a   1.000
_cell.length_b   1.000
_cell.length_c   1.000
_cell.angle_alpha   90.00
_cell.angle_beta   90.00
_cell.angle_gamma   90.00
#
_symmetry.space_group_name_H-M   'P 1'
#
loop_
_entity.id
_entity.type
_entity.pdbx_description
1 polymer ?
#
loop_
_entity_poly.entity_id
_entity_poly.type
_entity_poly.pdbx_seq_one_letter_code
_entity_poly.pdbx_strand_id
1 'polypeptide(L)'
;MASIFWEEAVRLDPGADARSQRPKHSNQEGQLTALWRSAGLEDVTETVITMQLPFTSFNDFWDPHLGGVAPQGAYVATLPEERREALRQGLRKRVLGDRPDGPFALRAKALAVRGTVPH
;
A
#
# COMPACT_ATOMS: atom_id res chain seq x y z
N MET A 1 -3.53 -1.94 2.13
CA MET A 1 -3.81 -2.07 0.67
C MET A 1 -2.53 -2.27 -0.14
N ALA A 2 -1.62 -1.29 -0.21
CA ALA A 2 -0.37 -1.39 -0.99
C ALA A 2 0.53 -2.59 -0.60
N SER A 3 0.57 -2.98 0.69
CA SER A 3 1.36 -4.15 1.12
C SER A 3 0.88 -5.45 0.47
N ILE A 4 -0.44 -5.71 0.50
CA ILE A 4 -1.07 -6.91 -0.08
C ILE A 4 -0.80 -6.99 -1.59
N PHE A 5 -0.92 -5.87 -2.30
CA PHE A 5 -0.63 -5.81 -3.74
C PHE A 5 0.81 -6.26 -4.03
N TRP A 6 1.78 -5.60 -3.41
CA TRP A 6 3.19 -5.83 -3.71
C TRP A 6 3.69 -7.17 -3.19
N GLU A 7 3.20 -7.66 -2.05
CA GLU A 7 3.50 -9.01 -1.59
C GLU A 7 3.03 -10.08 -2.59
N GLU A 8 1.86 -9.88 -3.21
CA GLU A 8 1.37 -10.79 -4.25
C GLU A 8 2.14 -10.65 -5.56
N ALA A 9 2.48 -9.42 -5.94
CA ALA A 9 3.33 -9.17 -7.11
C ALA A 9 4.71 -9.83 -6.95
N VAL A 10 5.35 -9.69 -5.78
CA VAL A 10 6.65 -10.30 -5.45
C VAL A 10 6.57 -11.82 -5.41
N ARG A 11 5.44 -12.38 -4.95
CA ARG A 11 5.19 -13.83 -4.99
C ARG A 11 5.19 -14.39 -6.41
N LEU A 12 4.68 -13.63 -7.39
CA LEU A 12 4.61 -14.02 -8.80
C LEU A 12 5.88 -13.66 -9.59
N ASP A 13 6.52 -12.57 -9.22
CA ASP A 13 7.76 -12.07 -9.81
C ASP A 13 8.62 -11.41 -8.72
N PRO A 14 9.66 -12.08 -8.21
CA PRO A 14 10.56 -11.49 -7.22
C PRO A 14 11.17 -10.14 -7.64
N GLY A 15 11.30 -9.88 -8.95
CA GLY A 15 11.78 -8.60 -9.49
C GLY A 15 10.81 -7.43 -9.29
N ALA A 16 9.56 -7.69 -8.92
CA ALA A 16 8.56 -6.66 -8.65
C ALA A 16 8.90 -5.79 -7.43
N ASP A 17 9.71 -6.29 -6.49
CA ASP A 17 10.06 -5.55 -5.27
C ASP A 17 10.78 -4.23 -5.59
N ALA A 18 11.68 -4.26 -6.58
CA ALA A 18 12.41 -3.08 -7.06
C ALA A 18 11.47 -2.03 -7.68
N ARG A 19 10.32 -2.46 -8.22
CA ARG A 19 9.30 -1.59 -8.82
C ARG A 19 8.28 -1.07 -7.82
N SER A 20 8.31 -1.59 -6.60
CA SER A 20 7.34 -1.23 -5.58
C SER A 20 7.34 0.25 -5.23
N GLN A 21 8.48 0.93 -5.48
CA GLN A 21 8.79 2.30 -5.08
C GLN A 21 8.34 2.59 -3.65
N ARG A 22 8.33 1.55 -2.78
CA ARG A 22 7.94 1.67 -1.39
C ARG A 22 8.87 2.71 -0.78
N PRO A 23 8.34 3.77 -0.14
CA PRO A 23 9.18 4.75 0.53
C PRO A 23 10.13 3.99 1.45
N LYS A 24 11.45 4.12 1.24
CA LYS A 24 12.45 3.45 2.09
C LYS A 24 12.58 4.11 3.46
N HIS A 25 11.99 5.29 3.59
CA HIS A 25 11.98 6.13 4.78
C HIS A 25 10.55 6.60 5.04
N SER A 26 10.27 6.93 6.30
CA SER A 26 8.97 7.45 6.77
C SER A 26 7.77 6.50 6.59
N ASN A 27 8.02 5.19 6.57
CA ASN A 27 7.00 4.15 6.38
C ASN A 27 6.83 3.23 7.59
N GLN A 28 7.69 3.37 8.61
CA GLN A 28 7.64 2.63 9.87
C GLN A 28 7.55 3.58 11.06
N GLU A 29 6.96 3.09 12.15
CA GLU A 29 6.88 3.82 13.42
C GLU A 29 8.28 4.26 13.88
N GLY A 30 8.38 5.49 14.36
CA GLY A 30 9.60 6.16 14.79
C GLY A 30 10.38 6.86 13.68
N GLN A 31 10.18 6.52 12.40
CA GLN A 31 10.95 7.11 11.31
C GLN A 31 10.60 8.57 11.05
N LEU A 32 9.34 8.99 11.21
CA LEU A 32 8.98 10.41 11.09
C LEU A 32 9.48 11.20 12.29
N THR A 33 9.42 10.62 13.49
CA THR A 33 10.01 11.22 14.69
C THR A 33 11.50 11.49 14.52
N ALA A 34 12.25 10.48 14.07
CA ALA A 34 13.69 10.60 13.84
C ALA A 34 14.01 11.68 12.79
N LEU A 35 13.24 11.70 11.69
CA LEU A 35 13.37 12.69 10.62
C LEU A 35 13.15 14.11 11.16
N TRP A 36 12.06 14.35 11.88
CA TRP A 36 11.70 15.70 12.37
C TRP A 36 12.68 16.20 13.44
N ARG A 37 13.13 15.33 14.34
CA ARG A 37 14.18 15.68 15.31
C ARG A 37 15.51 16.01 14.63
N SER A 38 15.88 15.28 13.57
CA SER A 38 17.10 15.59 12.80
C SER A 38 17.04 16.94 12.10
N ALA A 39 15.82 17.44 11.83
CA ALA A 39 15.57 18.77 11.28
C ALA A 39 15.46 19.88 12.35
N GLY A 40 15.67 19.55 13.64
CA GLY A 40 15.68 20.51 14.74
C GLY A 40 14.31 20.82 15.33
N LEU A 41 13.25 20.04 15.02
CA LEU A 41 11.95 20.23 15.67
C LEU A 41 11.94 19.67 17.09
N GLU A 42 11.20 20.35 17.96
CA GLU A 42 10.96 19.97 19.36
C GLU A 42 9.56 19.38 19.56
N ASP A 43 9.29 18.85 20.75
CA ASP A 43 8.01 18.23 21.14
C ASP A 43 7.43 17.24 20.11
N VAL A 44 8.33 16.51 19.43
CA VAL A 44 7.95 15.63 18.33
C VAL A 44 7.21 14.40 18.86
N THR A 45 5.97 14.23 18.40
CA THR A 45 5.08 13.11 18.68
C THR A 45 4.60 12.48 17.38
N GLU A 46 4.57 11.16 17.34
CA GLU A 46 4.10 10.38 16.19
C GLU A 46 2.98 9.44 16.63
N THR A 47 2.03 9.18 15.74
CA THR A 47 0.93 8.24 15.96
C THR A 47 0.57 7.49 14.69
N VAL A 48 -0.04 6.31 14.86
CA VAL A 48 -0.54 5.49 13.75
C VAL A 48 -2.06 5.60 13.71
N ILE A 49 -2.56 6.22 12.65
CA ILE A 49 -3.98 6.28 12.35
C ILE A 49 -4.34 5.00 11.59
N THR A 50 -5.19 4.17 12.19
CA THR A 50 -5.72 2.96 11.55
C THR A 50 -7.15 3.21 11.06
N MET A 51 -7.42 2.90 9.80
CA MET A 51 -8.73 3.08 9.17
C MET A 51 -9.16 1.82 8.40
N GLN A 52 -10.47 1.63 8.28
CA GLN A 52 -11.06 0.61 7.43
C GLN A 52 -11.41 1.23 6.08
N LEU A 53 -10.94 0.62 5.00
CA LEU A 53 -11.27 0.98 3.63
C LEU A 53 -12.33 0.00 3.12
N PRO A 54 -13.61 0.39 3.07
CA PRO A 54 -14.66 -0.46 2.52
C PRO A 54 -14.56 -0.53 1.00
N PHE A 55 -14.80 -1.72 0.46
CA PHE A 55 -14.96 -2.00 -0.97
C PHE A 55 -16.29 -2.70 -1.18
N THR A 56 -16.98 -2.35 -2.25
CA THR A 56 -18.27 -2.95 -2.61
C THR A 56 -18.14 -4.31 -3.28
N SER A 57 -17.00 -4.56 -3.93
CA SER A 57 -16.66 -5.79 -4.64
C SER A 57 -15.15 -5.88 -4.89
N PHE A 58 -14.67 -7.01 -5.41
CA PHE A 58 -13.27 -7.14 -5.82
C PHE A 58 -12.91 -6.21 -6.98
N ASN A 59 -13.84 -5.94 -7.90
CA ASN A 59 -13.59 -5.03 -9.02
C ASN A 59 -13.35 -3.59 -8.52
N ASP A 60 -14.10 -3.15 -7.50
CA ASP A 60 -13.89 -1.86 -6.82
C ASP A 60 -12.46 -1.73 -6.24
N PHE A 61 -11.88 -2.85 -5.79
CA PHE A 61 -10.47 -2.91 -5.39
C PHE A 61 -9.50 -2.96 -6.58
N TRP A 62 -9.81 -3.72 -7.63
CA TRP A 62 -8.89 -4.04 -8.72
C TRP A 62 -8.81 -2.96 -9.80
N ASP A 63 -9.96 -2.48 -10.28
CA ASP A 63 -10.08 -1.61 -11.45
C ASP A 63 -9.24 -0.32 -11.36
N PRO A 64 -9.06 0.34 -10.20
CA PRO A 64 -8.17 1.50 -10.09
C PRO A 64 -6.73 1.23 -10.54
N HIS A 65 -6.25 -0.01 -10.44
CA HIS A 65 -4.90 -0.40 -10.86
C HIS A 65 -4.75 -0.47 -12.38
N LEU A 66 -5.85 -0.60 -13.13
CA LEU A 66 -5.82 -0.69 -14.60
C LEU A 66 -5.57 0.67 -15.27
N GLY A 67 -5.84 1.78 -14.55
CA GLY A 67 -5.63 3.14 -15.06
C GLY A 67 -4.16 3.57 -15.16
N GLY A 68 -3.20 2.74 -14.75
CA GLY A 68 -1.76 3.08 -14.82
C GLY A 68 -1.29 4.12 -13.80
N VAL A 69 -2.17 4.58 -12.92
CA VAL A 69 -1.88 5.61 -11.92
C VAL A 69 -1.27 4.98 -10.67
N ALA A 70 -0.35 5.71 -10.03
CA ALA A 70 0.44 5.29 -8.88
C ALA A 70 1.39 4.09 -9.20
N PRO A 71 2.36 3.78 -8.32
CA PRO A 71 3.35 2.73 -8.59
C PRO A 71 2.73 1.37 -8.92
N GLN A 72 1.59 1.02 -8.31
CA GLN A 72 0.93 -0.26 -8.57
C GLN A 72 0.35 -0.30 -9.98
N GLY A 73 -0.35 0.76 -10.42
CA GLY A 73 -0.93 0.81 -11.75
C GLY A 73 0.13 0.85 -12.85
N ALA A 74 1.20 1.62 -12.63
CA ALA A 74 2.36 1.64 -13.53
C ALA A 74 2.97 0.24 -13.69
N TYR A 75 3.08 -0.54 -12.60
CA TYR A 75 3.53 -1.92 -12.66
C TYR A 75 2.56 -2.83 -13.43
N VAL A 76 1.26 -2.75 -13.15
CA VAL A 76 0.23 -3.54 -13.88
C VAL A 76 0.28 -3.27 -15.38
N ALA A 77 0.49 -2.02 -15.80
CA ALA A 77 0.60 -1.65 -17.21
C ALA A 77 1.80 -2.28 -17.94
N THR A 78 2.84 -2.71 -17.20
CA THR A 78 4.00 -3.40 -17.78
C THR A 78 3.83 -4.91 -17.91
N LEU A 79 2.78 -5.49 -17.31
CA LEU A 79 2.59 -6.94 -17.29
C LEU A 79 1.93 -7.44 -18.58
N PRO A 80 2.43 -8.55 -19.15
CA PRO A 80 1.66 -9.33 -20.13
C PRO A 80 0.31 -9.75 -19.54
N GLU A 81 -0.69 -9.95 -20.41
CA GLU A 81 -2.07 -10.27 -20.02
C GLU A 81 -2.16 -11.46 -19.06
N GLU A 82 -1.44 -12.56 -19.34
CA GLU A 82 -1.40 -13.74 -18.49
C GLU A 82 -0.91 -13.45 -17.07
N ARG A 83 0.15 -12.63 -16.94
CA ARG A 83 0.70 -12.24 -15.62
C ARG A 83 -0.22 -11.28 -14.89
N ARG A 84 -0.88 -10.39 -15.61
CA ARG A 84 -1.89 -9.48 -15.04
C ARG A 84 -3.07 -10.27 -14.49
N GLU A 85 -3.55 -11.29 -15.21
CA GLU A 85 -4.64 -12.15 -14.73
C GLU A 85 -4.21 -13.01 -13.54
N ALA A 86 -2.99 -13.56 -13.55
CA ALA A 86 -2.45 -14.29 -12.41
C ALA A 86 -2.38 -13.41 -11.14
N LEU A 87 -1.92 -12.16 -11.28
CA LEU A 87 -1.90 -11.17 -10.20
C LEU A 87 -3.31 -10.84 -9.70
N ARG A 88 -4.26 -10.63 -10.62
CA ARG A 88 -5.66 -10.37 -10.29
C ARG A 88 -6.26 -11.51 -9.48
N GLN A 89 -6.08 -12.76 -9.92
CA GLN A 89 -6.60 -13.94 -9.23
C GLN A 89 -5.95 -14.17 -7.87
N GLY A 90 -4.63 -13.97 -7.78
CA GLY A 90 -3.90 -14.02 -6.52
C GLY A 90 -4.43 -13.01 -5.51
N LEU A 91 -4.62 -11.76 -5.93
CA LEU A 91 -5.20 -10.71 -5.10
C LEU A 91 -6.62 -11.01 -4.68
N ARG A 92 -7.46 -11.51 -5.60
CA ARG A 92 -8.83 -11.93 -5.29
C ARG A 92 -8.85 -12.99 -4.19
N LYS A 93 -8.01 -14.03 -4.32
CA LYS A 93 -7.89 -15.08 -3.31
C LYS A 93 -7.40 -14.55 -1.97
N ARG A 94 -6.47 -13.58 -1.96
CA ARG A 94 -5.97 -12.98 -0.71
C ARG A 94 -7.00 -12.12 0.00
N VAL A 95 -7.83 -11.38 -0.73
CA VAL A 95 -8.82 -10.47 -0.12
C VAL A 95 -10.15 -11.15 0.22
N LEU A 96 -10.59 -12.10 -0.60
CA LEU A 96 -11.89 -12.78 -0.41
C LEU A 96 -11.75 -14.19 0.16
N GLY A 97 -10.60 -14.86 0.00
CA GLY A 97 -10.47 -16.29 0.26
C GLY A 97 -11.31 -17.10 -0.74
N ASP A 98 -12.03 -18.10 -0.22
CA ASP A 98 -12.97 -18.92 -1.00
C ASP A 98 -14.38 -18.31 -1.06
N ARG A 99 -14.57 -17.09 -0.54
CA ARG A 99 -15.88 -16.42 -0.54
C ARG A 99 -16.28 -15.96 -1.95
N PRO A 100 -17.60 -15.91 -2.23
CA PRO A 100 -18.10 -15.22 -3.42
C PRO A 100 -17.72 -13.73 -3.36
N ASP A 101 -17.78 -13.07 -4.51
CA ASP A 101 -17.56 -11.61 -4.55
C ASP A 101 -18.69 -10.88 -3.80
N GLY A 102 -18.34 -9.74 -3.22
CA GLY A 102 -19.21 -8.94 -2.37
C GLY A 102 -18.43 -7.99 -1.47
N PRO A 103 -19.11 -7.25 -0.58
CA PRO A 103 -18.47 -6.23 0.23
C PRO A 103 -17.39 -6.78 1.17
N PHE A 104 -16.26 -6.10 1.23
CA PHE A 104 -15.18 -6.38 2.18
C PHE A 104 -14.48 -5.09 2.60
N ALA A 105 -13.67 -5.15 3.65
CA ALA A 105 -12.88 -4.00 4.09
C ALA A 105 -11.41 -4.39 4.24
N LEU A 106 -10.52 -3.49 3.83
CA LEU A 106 -9.09 -3.60 4.08
C LEU A 106 -8.65 -2.60 5.13
N ARG A 107 -7.76 -3.04 6.01
CA ARG A 107 -7.11 -2.12 6.96
C ARG A 107 -6.06 -1.28 6.24
N ALA A 108 -6.11 0.02 6.44
CA ALA A 108 -5.05 0.95 6.09
C ALA A 108 -4.46 1.57 7.36
N LYS A 109 -3.18 1.92 7.29
CA LYS A 109 -2.44 2.63 8.32
C LYS A 109 -1.84 3.89 7.70
N ALA A 110 -1.92 4.99 8.41
CA ALA A 110 -1.22 6.22 8.11
C ALA A 110 -0.38 6.63 9.33
N LEU A 111 0.87 7.01 9.11
CA LEU A 111 1.69 7.63 10.14
C LEU A 111 1.45 9.13 10.14
N ALA A 112 1.17 9.70 11.30
CA ALA A 112 1.03 11.14 11.50
C ALA A 112 2.07 11.59 12.53
N VAL A 113 2.69 12.75 12.28
CA VAL A 113 3.70 13.34 13.15
C VAL A 113 3.39 14.82 13.38
N ARG A 114 3.68 15.31 14.59
CA ARG A 114 3.59 16.73 14.96
C ARG A 114 4.79 17.10 15.83
N GLY A 115 5.25 18.33 15.73
CA GLY A 115 6.30 18.94 16.54
C GLY A 115 6.22 20.46 16.47
N THR A 116 7.09 21.14 17.19
CA THR A 116 7.21 22.61 17.28
C THR A 116 8.54 23.06 16.69
N VAL A 117 8.59 24.29 16.17
CA VAL A 117 9.84 24.93 15.75
C VAL A 117 10.43 25.63 16.97
N PRO A 118 11.72 25.44 17.30
CA PRO A 118 12.37 26.14 18.40
C PRO A 118 12.28 27.67 18.20
N HIS A 119 12.08 28.40 19.29
CA HIS A 119 12.05 29.86 19.31
C HIS A 119 13.44 30.49 19.27
#